data_AF-A1TIB5-F1
#
_entry.id   AF-A1TIB5-F1
#
_cell.length_a   1.000
_cell.length_b   1.000
_cell.length_c   1.000
_cell.angle_alpha   90.00
_cell.angle_beta   90.00
_cell.angle_gamma   90.00
#
_symmetry.space_group_name_H-M   'P 1'
#
loop_
_entity.id
_entity.type
_entity.pdbx_description
1 polymer ?
#
loop_
_entity_poly.entity_id
_entity_poly.type
_entity_poly.pdbx_seq_one_letter_code
_entity_poly.pdbx_strand_id
1 'polypeptide(L)'
;MADRFTIDRFLVKLKQLYWQSTLAAEEATQYWADVATTSQSPLAPLAHVPGVFSALWLPDVAPTTATVLGTAGYGFAALPKHLIHFTTPAGAAGIAHSGLIHASRAGAHGIFGPGVYMARVGLPLNMMIKEGATIPIHLATPAGTVRILPYFVYVRWGSHALRIAK
;
A
#
# COMPACT_ATOMS: atom_id res chain seq x y z
N MET A 1 -16.63 35.34 -15.73
CA MET A 1 -17.73 34.55 -16.37
C MET A 1 -17.22 33.40 -17.24
N ALA A 2 -16.04 33.48 -17.88
CA ALA A 2 -15.49 32.41 -18.72
C ALA A 2 -15.12 31.11 -17.96
N ASP A 3 -14.67 31.20 -16.70
CA ASP A 3 -14.27 30.01 -15.92
C ASP A 3 -15.40 29.04 -15.59
N ARG A 4 -16.62 29.56 -15.35
CA ARG A 4 -17.75 28.72 -14.97
C ARG A 4 -18.18 27.78 -16.09
N PHE A 5 -18.23 28.31 -17.33
CA PHE A 5 -18.54 27.50 -18.52
C PHE A 5 -17.46 26.45 -18.83
N THR A 6 -16.19 26.76 -18.55
CA THR A 6 -15.09 25.80 -18.73
C THR A 6 -15.16 24.68 -17.70
N ILE A 7 -15.43 25.00 -16.43
CA ILE A 7 -15.61 24.03 -15.35
C ILE A 7 -16.83 23.15 -15.60
N ASP A 8 -17.97 23.74 -15.98
CA ASP A 8 -19.20 22.99 -16.25
C ASP A 8 -19.01 22.02 -17.43
N ARG A 9 -18.34 22.47 -18.50
CA ARG A 9 -18.00 21.61 -19.65
C ARG A 9 -17.06 20.47 -19.26
N PHE A 10 -16.07 20.75 -18.40
CA PHE A 10 -15.15 19.74 -17.88
C PHE A 10 -15.88 18.69 -17.02
N LEU A 11 -16.76 19.13 -16.12
CA LEU A 11 -17.58 18.24 -15.28
C LEU A 11 -18.53 17.38 -16.11
N VAL A 12 -19.13 17.92 -17.18
CA VAL A 12 -19.96 17.15 -18.11
C VAL A 12 -19.13 16.07 -18.82
N LYS A 13 -17.93 16.40 -19.33
CA LYS A 13 -17.04 15.41 -19.94
C LYS A 13 -16.59 14.33 -18.97
N LEU A 14 -16.29 14.70 -17.71
CA LEU A 14 -15.94 13.73 -16.66
C LEU A 14 -17.11 12.79 -16.36
N LYS A 15 -18.34 13.31 -16.25
CA LYS A 15 -19.54 12.48 -16.07
C LYS A 15 -19.74 11.53 -17.25
N GLN A 16 -19.59 12.02 -18.48
CA GLN A 16 -19.69 11.18 -19.68
C GLN A 16 -18.63 10.07 -19.70
N LEU A 17 -17.38 10.42 -19.39
CA LEU A 17 -16.28 9.45 -19.31
C LEU A 17 -16.55 8.40 -18.22
N TYR A 18 -17.03 8.83 -17.05
CA TYR A 18 -17.42 7.95 -15.96
C TYR A 18 -18.48 6.94 -16.42
N TRP A 19 -19.58 7.42 -17.00
CA TRP A 19 -20.64 6.55 -17.53
C TRP A 19 -20.15 5.56 -18.59
N GLN A 20 -19.32 6.03 -19.53
CA GLN A 20 -18.75 5.16 -20.57
C GLN A 20 -17.81 4.09 -19.98
N SER A 21 -16.99 4.45 -18.99
CA SER A 21 -16.11 3.49 -18.32
C SER A 21 -16.88 2.45 -17.52
N THR A 22 -17.99 2.83 -16.90
CA THR A 22 -18.89 1.93 -16.19
C THR A 22 -19.53 0.92 -17.14
N LEU A 23 -20.12 1.40 -18.24
CA LEU A 23 -20.77 0.52 -19.22
C LEU A 23 -19.77 -0.48 -19.82
N ALA A 24 -18.56 -0.02 -20.17
CA ALA A 24 -17.52 -0.90 -20.68
C ALA A 24 -17.07 -1.97 -19.66
N ALA A 25 -17.03 -1.61 -18.37
CA ALA A 25 -16.71 -2.55 -17.29
C ALA A 25 -17.82 -3.60 -17.08
N GLU A 26 -19.10 -3.20 -17.16
CA GLU A 26 -20.26 -4.10 -17.08
C GLU A 26 -20.24 -5.11 -18.23
N GLU A 27 -20.10 -4.64 -19.47
CA GLU A 27 -20.03 -5.49 -20.65
C GLU A 27 -18.85 -6.46 -20.60
N ALA A 28 -17.66 -5.99 -20.20
CA ALA A 28 -16.48 -6.84 -20.06
C ALA A 28 -16.64 -7.89 -18.96
N THR A 29 -17.22 -7.52 -17.81
CA THR A 29 -17.46 -8.45 -16.71
C THR A 29 -18.40 -9.57 -17.14
N GLN A 30 -19.51 -9.22 -17.81
CA GLN A 30 -20.47 -10.21 -18.31
C GLN A 30 -19.84 -11.11 -19.37
N TYR A 31 -19.11 -10.54 -20.33
CA TYR A 31 -18.41 -11.31 -21.37
C TYR A 31 -17.49 -12.39 -20.79
N TRP A 32 -16.67 -12.04 -19.79
CA TRP A 32 -15.76 -12.99 -19.17
C TRP A 32 -16.48 -14.05 -18.32
N ALA A 33 -17.60 -13.70 -17.70
CA ALA A 33 -18.46 -14.66 -17.00
C ALA A 33 -19.08 -15.67 -17.98
N ASP A 34 -19.52 -15.21 -19.14
CA ASP A 34 -20.07 -16.07 -20.20
C ASP A 34 -18.98 -17.02 -20.73
N VAL A 35 -17.76 -16.53 -20.98
CA VAL A 35 -16.63 -17.39 -21.39
C VAL A 35 -16.34 -18.46 -20.33
N ALA A 36 -16.32 -18.09 -19.05
CA ALA A 36 -16.01 -19.01 -17.96
C ALA A 36 -17.05 -20.14 -17.81
N THR A 37 -18.31 -19.85 -18.15
CA THR A 37 -19.45 -20.77 -17.92
C THR A 37 -19.87 -21.56 -19.16
N THR A 38 -19.63 -21.04 -20.36
CA THR A 38 -20.13 -21.64 -21.61
C THR A 38 -19.05 -22.25 -22.50
N SER A 39 -17.76 -21.94 -22.26
CA SER A 39 -16.66 -22.48 -23.07
C SER A 39 -16.37 -23.95 -22.73
N GLN A 40 -16.15 -24.77 -23.76
CA GLN A 40 -15.71 -26.17 -23.61
C GLN A 40 -14.19 -26.31 -23.39
N SER A 41 -13.46 -25.19 -23.34
CA SER A 41 -12.02 -25.21 -23.11
C SER A 41 -11.69 -25.63 -21.66
N PRO A 42 -10.69 -26.49 -21.43
CA PRO A 42 -10.22 -26.80 -20.08
C PRO A 42 -9.63 -25.58 -19.35
N LEU A 43 -9.33 -24.49 -20.08
CA LEU A 43 -8.85 -23.23 -19.52
C LEU A 43 -9.98 -22.22 -19.22
N ALA A 44 -11.24 -22.54 -19.52
CA ALA A 44 -12.39 -21.66 -19.30
C ALA A 44 -12.45 -21.08 -17.86
N PRO A 45 -12.12 -21.83 -16.78
CA PRO A 45 -12.10 -21.27 -15.43
C PRO A 45 -11.11 -20.10 -15.21
N LEU A 46 -10.09 -19.94 -16.06
CA LEU A 46 -9.15 -18.82 -15.96
C LEU A 46 -9.76 -17.48 -16.40
N ALA A 47 -10.88 -17.50 -17.13
CA ALA A 47 -11.61 -16.29 -17.55
C ALA A 47 -12.18 -15.49 -16.36
N HIS A 48 -12.30 -16.09 -15.17
CA HIS A 48 -12.65 -15.37 -13.95
C HIS A 48 -11.63 -14.28 -13.59
N VAL A 49 -10.36 -14.43 -13.94
CA VAL A 49 -9.31 -13.44 -13.60
C VAL A 49 -9.59 -12.09 -14.28
N PRO A 50 -9.66 -11.98 -15.61
CA PRO A 50 -10.02 -10.71 -16.26
C PRO A 50 -11.45 -10.25 -15.91
N GLY A 51 -12.39 -11.16 -15.65
CA GLY A 51 -13.73 -10.80 -15.16
C GLY A 51 -13.71 -10.07 -13.82
N VAL A 52 -12.92 -10.55 -12.85
CA VAL A 52 -12.74 -9.88 -11.54
C VAL A 52 -12.10 -8.50 -11.72
N PHE A 53 -11.08 -8.36 -12.58
CA PHE A 53 -10.48 -7.06 -12.86
C PHE A 53 -11.45 -6.07 -13.50
N SER A 54 -12.37 -6.56 -14.34
CA SER A 54 -13.43 -5.75 -14.95
C SER A 54 -14.43 -5.26 -13.89
N ALA A 55 -14.82 -6.15 -12.97
CA ALA A 55 -15.75 -5.85 -11.88
C ALA A 55 -15.21 -4.78 -10.90
N LEU A 56 -13.89 -4.67 -10.73
CA LEU A 56 -13.28 -3.64 -9.88
C LEU A 56 -13.54 -2.19 -10.38
N TRP A 57 -13.93 -2.03 -11.64
CA TRP A 57 -14.28 -0.74 -12.26
C TRP A 57 -15.78 -0.41 -12.24
N LEU A 58 -16.61 -1.29 -11.67
CA LEU A 58 -18.05 -1.04 -11.51
C LEU A 58 -18.33 0.02 -10.43
N PRO A 59 -19.41 0.81 -10.51
CA PRO A 59 -19.73 1.91 -9.59
C PRO A 59 -19.78 1.53 -8.11
N ASP A 60 -20.17 0.30 -7.78
CA ASP A 60 -20.28 -0.16 -6.39
C ASP A 60 -18.92 -0.53 -5.79
N VAL A 61 -17.96 -0.89 -6.63
CA VAL A 61 -16.65 -1.40 -6.23
C VAL A 61 -15.56 -0.35 -6.46
N ALA A 62 -15.63 0.40 -7.55
CA ALA A 62 -14.67 1.40 -7.97
C ALA A 62 -14.39 2.50 -6.93
N PRO A 63 -15.36 3.03 -6.16
CA PRO A 63 -15.06 4.00 -5.09
C PRO A 63 -14.24 3.37 -3.97
N THR A 64 -14.56 2.13 -3.60
CA THR A 64 -13.80 1.37 -2.60
C THR A 64 -12.42 1.04 -3.12
N THR A 65 -12.31 0.55 -4.36
CA THR A 65 -11.04 0.29 -5.05
C THR A 65 -10.21 1.56 -5.16
N ALA A 66 -10.78 2.69 -5.58
CA ALA A 66 -10.09 3.97 -5.67
C ALA A 66 -9.68 4.52 -4.30
N THR A 67 -10.50 4.31 -3.26
CA THR A 67 -10.14 4.66 -1.88
C THR A 67 -9.02 3.78 -1.36
N VAL A 68 -9.07 2.47 -1.62
CA VAL A 68 -8.03 1.51 -1.24
C VAL A 68 -6.74 1.79 -2.01
N LEU A 69 -6.82 2.02 -3.32
CA LEU A 69 -5.69 2.38 -4.18
C LEU A 69 -5.15 3.77 -3.87
N GLY A 70 -6.01 4.72 -3.51
CA GLY A 70 -5.63 6.06 -3.08
C GLY A 70 -4.97 6.04 -1.70
N THR A 71 -5.46 5.21 -0.79
CA THR A 71 -4.85 4.96 0.52
C THR A 71 -3.53 4.21 0.36
N ALA A 72 -3.47 3.22 -0.53
CA ALA A 72 -2.24 2.52 -0.88
C ALA A 72 -1.24 3.50 -1.51
N GLY A 73 -1.66 4.27 -2.50
CA GLY A 73 -0.86 5.29 -3.17
C GLY A 73 -0.34 6.34 -2.19
N TYR A 74 -1.17 6.83 -1.28
CA TYR A 74 -0.73 7.69 -0.18
C TYR A 74 0.29 7.01 0.74
N GLY A 75 0.12 5.71 1.00
CA GLY A 75 1.04 4.87 1.75
C GLY A 75 2.44 4.81 1.12
N PHE A 76 2.56 4.88 -0.21
CA PHE A 76 3.84 4.80 -0.93
C PHE A 76 4.37 6.15 -1.45
N ALA A 77 3.52 7.19 -1.53
CA ALA A 77 3.88 8.47 -2.11
C ALA A 77 4.62 9.41 -1.14
N ALA A 78 5.59 10.16 -1.67
CA ALA A 78 6.33 11.19 -0.95
C ALA A 78 6.89 10.71 0.41
N LEU A 79 7.43 9.48 0.44
CA LEU A 79 8.10 8.96 1.62
C LEU A 79 9.38 9.77 1.89
N PRO A 80 9.73 10.02 3.17
CA PRO A 80 11.03 10.60 3.51
C PRO A 80 12.16 9.80 2.87
N LYS A 81 13.25 10.45 2.47
CA LYS A 81 14.45 9.75 1.94
C LYS A 81 15.17 8.94 3.01
N HIS A 82 15.06 9.37 4.26
CA HIS A 82 15.66 8.75 5.42
C HIS A 82 14.61 8.54 6.51
N LEU A 83 14.70 7.41 7.18
CA LEU A 83 13.88 7.05 8.32
C LEU A 83 14.77 6.55 9.46
N ILE A 84 14.18 6.47 10.64
CA ILE A 84 14.86 6.06 11.87
C ILE A 84 14.22 4.78 12.37
N HIS A 85 15.02 3.72 12.48
CA HIS A 85 14.64 2.52 13.22
C HIS A 85 15.14 2.65 14.65
N PHE A 86 14.24 2.52 15.63
CA PHE A 86 14.59 2.57 17.04
C PHE A 86 14.77 1.15 17.60
N THR A 87 15.86 0.95 18.33
CA THR A 87 16.24 -0.36 18.88
C THR A 87 16.86 -0.23 20.29
N THR A 88 17.11 -1.35 20.95
CA THR A 88 17.80 -1.38 22.26
C THR A 88 19.32 -1.33 22.07
N PRO A 89 20.13 -1.04 23.10
CA PRO A 89 21.59 -1.10 23.00
C PRO A 89 22.12 -2.44 22.48
N ALA A 90 21.55 -3.56 22.94
CA ALA A 90 21.89 -4.90 22.44
C ALA A 90 21.49 -5.09 20.97
N GLY A 91 20.32 -4.57 20.57
CA GLY A 91 19.88 -4.60 19.19
C GLY A 91 20.79 -3.77 18.27
N ALA A 92 21.21 -2.58 18.70
CA ALA A 92 22.15 -1.75 17.98
C ALA A 92 23.50 -2.44 17.79
N ALA A 93 24.04 -3.09 18.82
CA ALA A 93 25.26 -3.89 18.72
C ALA A 93 25.11 -5.06 17.73
N GLY A 94 23.98 -5.77 17.78
CA GLY A 94 23.67 -6.85 16.82
C GLY A 94 23.56 -6.36 15.39
N ILE A 95 22.92 -5.20 15.17
CA ILE A 95 22.81 -4.56 13.86
C ILE A 95 24.18 -4.07 13.37
N ALA A 96 25.01 -3.48 14.23
CA ALA A 96 26.36 -3.04 13.87
C ALA A 96 27.24 -4.20 13.43
N HIS A 97 27.09 -5.37 14.07
CA HIS A 97 27.84 -6.58 13.72
C HIS A 97 27.33 -7.24 12.42
N SER A 98 26.00 -7.40 12.28
CA SER A 98 25.38 -8.16 11.19
C SER A 98 25.02 -7.32 9.96
N GLY A 99 24.80 -6.02 10.12
CA GLY A 99 24.20 -5.15 9.12
C GLY A 99 22.71 -5.45 8.86
N LEU A 100 22.04 -6.18 9.76
CA LEU A 100 20.67 -6.65 9.56
C LEU A 100 19.72 -6.14 10.65
N ILE A 101 18.57 -5.62 10.23
CA ILE A 101 17.43 -5.31 11.10
C ILE A 101 16.38 -6.41 10.92
N HIS A 102 16.15 -7.19 11.97
CA HIS A 102 15.15 -8.25 11.94
C HIS A 102 13.73 -7.69 12.06
N ALA A 103 12.80 -8.28 11.31
CA ALA A 103 11.39 -7.93 11.38
C ALA A 103 10.82 -8.22 12.78
N SER A 104 9.98 -7.33 13.29
CA SER A 104 9.20 -7.58 14.49
C SER A 104 8.21 -8.73 14.25
N ARG A 105 8.01 -9.60 15.24
CA ARG A 105 6.99 -10.66 15.18
C ARG A 105 5.58 -10.06 15.28
N ALA A 106 4.63 -10.68 14.58
CA ALA A 106 3.22 -10.33 14.67
C ALA A 106 2.72 -10.43 16.12
N GLY A 107 1.86 -9.50 16.56
CA GLY A 107 1.22 -9.52 17.88
C GLY A 107 2.09 -9.11 19.07
N ALA A 108 3.43 -9.11 18.96
CA ALA A 108 4.30 -8.65 20.04
C ALA A 108 4.53 -7.14 19.99
N HIS A 109 4.90 -6.61 18.81
CA HIS A 109 5.22 -5.19 18.60
C HIS A 109 4.93 -4.71 17.16
N GLY A 110 4.47 -5.61 16.29
CA GLY A 110 4.00 -5.31 14.94
C GLY A 110 2.48 -5.31 14.90
N ILE A 111 1.86 -4.24 15.41
CA ILE A 111 0.39 -4.09 15.49
C ILE A 111 -0.24 -4.20 14.09
N PHE A 112 0.52 -3.81 13.06
CA PHE A 112 0.13 -3.91 11.65
C PHE A 112 0.74 -5.12 10.94
N GLY A 113 1.20 -6.13 11.68
CA GLY A 113 1.83 -7.34 11.15
C GLY A 113 3.37 -7.31 11.18
N PRO A 114 4.02 -8.39 10.70
CA PRO A 114 5.46 -8.54 10.75
C PRO A 114 6.17 -7.60 9.79
N GLY A 115 7.21 -6.91 10.27
CA GLY A 115 7.98 -5.99 9.45
C GLY A 115 9.02 -5.20 10.24
N VAL A 116 9.78 -4.38 9.52
CA VAL A 116 10.70 -3.42 10.13
C VAL A 116 9.97 -2.09 10.28
N TYR A 117 9.82 -1.62 11.51
CA TYR A 117 9.14 -0.38 11.83
C TYR A 117 10.13 0.76 11.96
N MET A 118 9.74 1.91 11.42
CA MET A 118 10.57 3.10 11.29
C MET A 118 9.74 4.36 11.52
N ALA A 119 10.40 5.44 11.90
CA ALA A 119 9.78 6.75 12.12
C ALA A 119 10.51 7.85 11.35
N ARG A 120 9.81 8.96 11.07
CA ARG A 120 10.40 10.15 10.42
C ARG A 120 11.14 11.03 11.44
N VAL A 121 10.57 11.21 12.61
CA VAL A 121 11.06 12.08 13.70
C VAL A 121 10.99 11.34 15.02
N GLY A 122 11.94 11.63 15.91
CA GLY A 122 12.27 10.77 17.04
C GLY A 122 11.38 10.90 18.28
N LEU A 123 10.97 9.73 18.77
CA LEU A 123 10.98 9.19 20.14
C LEU A 123 10.25 7.84 20.02
N PRO A 124 10.53 6.81 20.85
CA PRO A 124 9.76 5.56 20.87
C PRO A 124 8.36 5.74 21.48
N LEU A 125 7.74 6.92 21.34
CA LEU A 125 6.44 7.28 21.92
C LEU A 125 5.25 6.80 21.09
N ASN A 126 5.49 6.00 20.06
CA ASN A 126 4.48 5.62 19.07
C ASN A 126 3.52 4.54 19.61
N MET A 127 3.65 4.09 20.86
CA MET A 127 3.05 2.85 21.42
C MET A 127 3.34 1.56 20.62
N MET A 128 4.05 1.66 19.50
CA MET A 128 4.41 0.59 18.57
C MET A 128 5.88 0.20 18.62
N ILE A 129 6.69 0.95 19.36
CA ILE A 129 8.12 0.72 19.56
C ILE A 129 8.28 0.40 21.04
N LYS A 130 8.98 -0.68 21.36
CA LYS A 130 9.15 -1.17 22.74
C LYS A 130 9.69 -0.05 23.65
N GLU A 131 9.17 0.09 24.87
CA GLU A 131 9.53 1.16 25.83
C GLU A 131 11.05 1.28 26.13
N GLY A 132 11.85 0.26 25.81
CA GLY A 132 13.32 0.30 25.95
C GLY A 132 14.12 0.49 24.65
N ALA A 133 13.46 0.65 23.50
CA ALA A 133 14.13 0.84 22.21
C ALA A 133 14.35 2.33 21.94
N THR A 134 15.41 2.89 22.54
CA THR A 134 15.73 4.33 22.47
C THR A 134 16.89 4.66 21.54
N ILE A 135 17.64 3.66 21.06
CA ILE A 135 18.80 3.87 20.21
C ILE A 135 18.34 4.08 18.76
N PRO A 136 18.60 5.25 18.16
CA PRO A 136 18.23 5.52 16.78
C PRO A 136 19.25 4.92 15.81
N ILE A 137 18.75 4.19 14.80
CA ILE A 137 19.50 3.77 13.62
C ILE A 137 18.93 4.51 12.42
N HIS A 138 19.71 5.41 11.84
CA HIS A 138 19.32 6.13 10.63
C HIS A 138 19.58 5.26 9.41
N LEU A 139 18.57 5.11 8.55
CA LEU A 139 18.71 4.37 7.29
C LEU A 139 18.04 5.11 6.14
N ALA A 140 18.53 4.87 4.93
CA ALA A 140 17.80 5.23 3.72
C ALA A 140 16.48 4.44 3.68
N THR A 141 15.40 5.09 3.28
CA THR A 141 14.07 4.46 3.25
C THR A 141 14.06 3.23 2.35
N PRO A 142 13.81 2.03 2.87
CA PRO A 142 13.85 0.81 2.07
C PRO A 142 12.78 0.80 0.99
N ALA A 143 13.08 0.21 -0.16
CA ALA A 143 12.09 -0.01 -1.21
C ALA A 143 10.93 -0.87 -0.68
N GLY A 144 9.69 -0.47 -1.00
CA GLY A 144 8.47 -1.14 -0.51
C GLY A 144 8.10 -0.80 0.94
N THR A 145 8.67 0.27 1.50
CA THR A 145 8.22 0.88 2.76
C THR A 145 6.86 1.55 2.55
N VAL A 146 6.00 1.50 3.57
CA VAL A 146 4.65 2.06 3.57
C VAL A 146 4.44 2.93 4.79
N ARG A 147 3.79 4.08 4.60
CA ARG A 147 3.30 4.95 5.67
C ARG A 147 2.02 4.34 6.24
N ILE A 148 2.02 4.00 7.53
CA ILE A 148 0.83 3.51 8.24
C ILE A 148 0.15 4.65 8.99
N LEU A 149 0.94 5.44 9.74
CA LEU A 149 0.44 6.61 10.44
C LEU A 149 1.06 7.86 9.81
N PRO A 150 0.25 8.83 9.34
CA PRO A 150 0.76 10.06 8.73
C PRO A 150 1.87 10.70 9.55
N TYR A 151 3.03 10.89 8.89
CA TYR A 151 4.22 11.54 9.45
C TYR A 151 4.87 10.88 10.68
N PHE A 152 4.37 9.73 11.13
CA PHE A 152 4.77 9.11 12.38
C PHE A 152 5.38 7.72 12.18
N VAL A 153 4.64 6.79 11.56
CA VAL A 153 5.03 5.38 11.52
C VAL A 153 5.03 4.85 10.09
N TYR A 154 6.15 4.22 9.76
CA TYR A 154 6.44 3.60 8.49
C TYR A 154 6.84 2.15 8.74
N VAL A 155 6.47 1.26 7.84
CA VAL A 155 6.83 -0.15 7.94
C VAL A 155 7.31 -0.68 6.60
N ARG A 156 8.31 -1.56 6.65
CA ARG A 156 8.60 -2.48 5.56
C ARG A 156 8.10 -3.87 5.98
N TRP A 157 6.95 -4.27 5.47
CA TRP A 157 6.38 -5.59 5.77
C TRP A 157 7.23 -6.73 5.22
N GLY A 158 7.24 -7.83 5.95
CA GLY A 158 7.96 -9.05 5.61
C GLY A 158 8.55 -9.74 6.84
N SER A 159 8.82 -11.02 6.71
CA SER A 159 9.50 -11.83 7.74
C SER A 159 11.02 -11.83 7.59
N HIS A 160 11.54 -11.38 6.45
CA HIS A 160 12.96 -11.32 6.16
C HIS A 160 13.64 -10.14 6.85
N ALA A 161 14.90 -10.33 7.25
CA ALA A 161 15.71 -9.26 7.79
C ALA A 161 16.03 -8.22 6.70
N LEU A 162 15.95 -6.95 7.08
CA LEU A 162 16.35 -5.84 6.23
C LEU A 162 17.85 -5.62 6.35
N ARG A 163 18.56 -5.66 5.23
CA ARG A 163 19.97 -5.27 5.18
C ARG A 163 20.10 -3.77 5.08
N ILE A 164 20.79 -3.16 6.04
CA ILE A 164 21.23 -1.76 5.94
C ILE A 164 22.56 -1.75 5.18
N ALA A 165 22.65 -0.94 4.12
CA ALA A 165 23.90 -0.75 3.41
C ALA A 165 24.96 -0.22 4.40
N LYS A 166 26.16 -0.81 4.36
CA LYS A 166 27.33 -0.26 5.06
C LYS A 166 27.83 0.96 4.30
#